data_AF-A0A2H9R2H5-F1
#
_entry.id   AF-A0A2H9R2H5-F1
#
_cell.length_a   1.000
_cell.length_b   1.000
_cell.length_c   1.000
_cell.angle_alpha   90.00
_cell.angle_beta   90.00
_cell.angle_gamma   90.00
#
_symmetry.space_group_name_H-M   'P 1'
#
loop_
_entity.id
_entity.type
_entity.pdbx_description
1 polymer ?
#
loop_
_entity_poly.entity_id
_entity_poly.type
_entity_poly.pdbx_seq_one_letter_code
_entity_poly.pdbx_strand_id
1 'polypeptide(L)'
;MSKVNLEEQDNGRQNRILLDCFRKVLDERLTKKQKFIVEFLQVNRPDNITRLAKFLSQELDCSESCVWNNLNALKRCGLVVNGENRPVRLSDVCIVVFRGDSNG
;
A
#
# COMPACT_ATOMS: atom_id res chain seq x y z
N MET A 1 17.98 35.65 1.59
CA MET A 1 16.94 34.65 1.95
C MET A 1 16.20 34.18 0.68
N SER A 2 16.90 33.55 -0.28
CA SER A 2 16.32 33.47 -1.64
C SER A 2 16.64 32.20 -2.45
N LYS A 3 17.57 31.34 -2.00
CA LYS A 3 17.86 30.06 -2.68
C LYS A 3 17.14 28.86 -2.04
N VAL A 4 17.05 28.85 -0.70
CA VAL A 4 16.41 27.78 0.07
C VAL A 4 14.93 27.59 -0.33
N ASN A 5 14.18 28.68 -0.53
CA ASN A 5 12.76 28.61 -0.92
C ASN A 5 12.51 28.09 -2.35
N LEU A 6 13.48 28.20 -3.27
CA LEU A 6 13.32 27.72 -4.65
C LEU A 6 13.63 26.24 -4.77
N GLU A 7 14.68 25.76 -4.09
CA GLU A 7 15.06 24.35 -4.07
C GLU A 7 14.02 23.48 -3.33
N GLU A 8 13.44 23.98 -2.24
CA GLU A 8 12.35 23.28 -1.53
C GLU A 8 11.07 23.18 -2.37
N GLN A 9 10.74 24.23 -3.14
CA GLN A 9 9.59 24.22 -4.05
C GLN A 9 9.77 23.23 -5.21
N ASP A 10 10.98 23.18 -5.80
CA ASP A 10 11.26 22.26 -6.90
C ASP A 10 11.28 20.79 -6.44
N ASN A 11 11.90 20.52 -5.29
CA ASN A 11 11.88 19.19 -4.65
C ASN A 11 10.45 18.72 -4.35
N GLY A 12 9.59 19.63 -3.86
CA GLY A 12 8.19 19.34 -3.63
C GLY A 12 7.44 18.96 -4.90
N ARG A 13 7.72 19.63 -6.03
CA ARG A 13 7.11 19.33 -7.34
C ARG A 13 7.60 17.98 -7.89
N GLN A 14 8.90 17.73 -7.86
CA GLN A 14 9.48 16.47 -8.35
C GLN A 14 8.93 15.26 -7.57
N ASN A 15 8.81 15.38 -6.24
CA ASN A 15 8.23 14.34 -5.41
C ASN A 15 6.77 14.02 -5.78
N ARG A 16 5.94 15.04 -6.08
CA ARG A 16 4.56 14.81 -6.54
C ARG A 16 4.51 14.04 -7.86
N ILE A 17 5.34 14.42 -8.83
CA ILE A 17 5.41 13.73 -10.13
C ILE A 17 5.80 12.27 -9.94
N LEU A 18 6.80 12.00 -9.10
CA LEU A 18 7.23 10.63 -8.80
C LEU A 18 6.14 9.81 -8.12
N LEU A 19 5.41 10.39 -7.16
CA LEU A 19 4.29 9.72 -6.50
C LEU A 19 3.15 9.41 -7.47
N ASP A 20 2.81 10.34 -8.37
CA ASP A 20 1.79 10.14 -9.41
C ASP A 20 2.21 9.03 -10.38
N CYS A 21 3.46 9.02 -10.82
CA CYS A 21 4.00 7.94 -11.65
C CYS A 21 3.94 6.59 -10.94
N PHE A 22 4.36 6.53 -9.68
CA PHE A 22 4.34 5.30 -8.90
C PHE A 22 2.91 4.79 -8.70
N ARG A 23 1.96 5.69 -8.41
CA ARG A 23 0.55 5.38 -8.30
C ARG A 23 -0.02 4.77 -9.58
N LYS A 24 0.25 5.38 -10.74
CA LYS A 24 -0.19 4.86 -12.04
C LYS A 24 0.37 3.45 -12.32
N VAL A 25 1.66 3.26 -12.05
CA VAL A 25 2.29 1.94 -12.20
C VAL A 25 1.64 0.91 -11.26
N LEU A 26 1.37 1.26 -10.00
CA LEU A 26 0.67 0.34 -9.09
C LEU A 26 -0.75 0.04 -9.56
N ASP A 27 -1.48 1.03 -10.07
CA ASP A 27 -2.84 0.83 -10.55
C ASP A 27 -2.90 -0.13 -11.75
N GLU A 28 -1.90 -0.09 -12.64
CA GLU A 28 -1.79 -1.03 -13.76
C GLU A 28 -1.28 -2.42 -13.36
N ARG A 29 -0.41 -2.51 -12.34
CA ARG A 29 0.28 -3.75 -11.97
C ARG A 29 -0.44 -4.58 -10.92
N LEU A 30 -1.16 -3.94 -10.00
CA LEU A 30 -1.87 -4.65 -8.93
C LEU A 30 -3.11 -5.33 -9.48
N THR A 31 -3.26 -6.61 -9.15
CA THR A 31 -4.49 -7.35 -9.45
C THR A 31 -5.67 -6.83 -8.61
N LYS A 32 -6.90 -7.11 -9.03
CA LYS A 32 -8.12 -6.75 -8.27
C LYS A 32 -8.06 -7.20 -6.80
N LYS A 33 -7.59 -8.44 -6.55
CA LYS A 33 -7.43 -8.98 -5.19
C LYS A 33 -6.38 -8.22 -4.38
N GLN A 34 -5.27 -7.83 -5.01
CA GLN A 34 -4.22 -7.06 -4.34
C GLN A 34 -4.68 -5.64 -4.01
N LYS A 35 -5.38 -4.97 -4.93
CA LYS A 35 -5.98 -3.64 -4.68
C LYS A 35 -6.93 -3.69 -3.49
N PHE A 36 -7.82 -4.67 -3.46
CA PHE A 36 -8.72 -4.90 -2.33
C PHE A 36 -7.97 -5.06 -1.00
N ILE A 37 -6.89 -5.87 -0.97
CA ILE A 37 -6.08 -6.04 0.25
C ILE A 37 -5.46 -4.72 0.68
N VAL A 38 -4.95 -3.92 -0.27
CA VAL A 38 -4.37 -2.61 0.03
C VAL A 38 -5.42 -1.68 0.63
N GLU A 39 -6.59 -1.55 -0.01
CA GLU A 39 -7.73 -0.75 0.45
C GLU A 39 -8.19 -1.20 1.84
N PHE A 40 -8.34 -2.50 2.06
CA PHE A 40 -8.69 -3.06 3.36
C PHE A 40 -7.70 -2.64 4.46
N LEU A 41 -6.38 -2.69 4.18
CA LEU A 41 -5.34 -2.32 5.13
C LEU A 41 -5.16 -0.80 5.30
N GLN A 42 -5.79 0.04 4.48
CA GLN A 42 -5.82 1.48 4.72
C GLN A 42 -6.68 1.84 5.94
N VAL A 43 -7.78 1.11 6.14
CA VAL A 43 -8.76 1.39 7.20
C VAL A 43 -8.68 0.38 8.36
N ASN A 44 -8.10 -0.79 8.13
CA ASN A 44 -7.94 -1.84 9.14
C ASN A 44 -6.48 -2.11 9.48
N ARG A 45 -6.21 -2.49 10.74
CA ARG A 45 -4.88 -2.92 11.22
C ARG A 45 -4.99 -4.25 11.94
N PRO A 46 -5.12 -5.37 11.22
CA PRO A 46 -5.29 -6.67 11.83
C PRO A 46 -4.01 -7.10 12.56
N ASP A 47 -4.16 -7.51 13.82
CA ASP A 47 -3.04 -7.92 14.68
C ASP A 47 -2.41 -9.27 14.28
N ASN A 48 -3.12 -10.07 13.49
CA ASN A 48 -2.72 -11.42 13.15
C ASN A 48 -2.95 -11.72 11.66
N ILE A 49 -1.88 -12.09 10.96
CA ILE A 49 -1.92 -12.37 9.52
C ILE A 49 -2.72 -13.63 9.16
N THR A 50 -2.76 -14.64 10.01
CA THR A 50 -3.54 -15.86 9.78
C THR A 50 -5.03 -15.57 9.86
N ARG A 51 -5.46 -14.76 10.85
CA ARG A 51 -6.86 -14.30 10.94
C ARG A 51 -7.23 -13.43 9.74
N LEU A 52 -6.33 -12.53 9.32
CA LEU A 52 -6.50 -11.74 8.10
C LEU A 52 -6.66 -12.64 6.87
N ALA A 53 -5.81 -13.65 6.70
CA ALA A 53 -5.84 -14.54 5.55
C ALA A 53 -7.19 -15.28 5.45
N LYS A 54 -7.69 -15.78 6.57
CA LYS A 54 -9.00 -16.45 6.66
C LYS A 54 -10.16 -15.51 6.35
N PHE A 55 -10.12 -14.28 6.85
CA PHE A 55 -11.12 -13.26 6.50
C PHE A 55 -11.11 -12.96 5.00
N LEU A 56 -9.95 -12.65 4.44
CA LEU A 56 -9.81 -12.31 3.02
C LEU A 56 -10.19 -13.46 2.10
N SER A 57 -9.97 -14.72 2.50
CA SER A 57 -10.39 -15.87 1.69
C SER A 57 -11.91 -15.96 1.54
N GLN A 58 -12.64 -15.58 2.60
CA GLN A 58 -14.10 -15.54 2.58
C GLN A 58 -14.58 -14.34 1.76
N GLU A 59 -13.99 -13.16 2.00
CA GLU A 59 -14.39 -11.92 1.34
C GLU A 59 -14.09 -11.90 -0.17
N LEU A 60 -12.98 -12.51 -0.58
CA LEU A 60 -12.56 -12.56 -1.99
C LEU A 60 -12.99 -13.84 -2.72
N ASP A 61 -13.77 -14.71 -2.06
CA ASP A 61 -14.20 -16.02 -2.53
C ASP A 61 -13.06 -16.82 -3.19
N CYS A 62 -11.98 -17.04 -2.43
CA CYS A 62 -10.81 -17.76 -2.92
C CYS A 62 -10.09 -18.54 -1.81
N SER A 63 -9.18 -19.44 -2.19
CA SER A 63 -8.46 -20.25 -1.20
C SER A 63 -7.51 -19.41 -0.33
N GLU A 64 -7.30 -19.82 0.92
CA GLU A 64 -6.30 -19.17 1.80
C GLU A 64 -4.91 -19.15 1.15
N SER A 65 -4.51 -20.21 0.45
CA SER A 65 -3.24 -20.24 -0.30
C SER A 65 -3.16 -19.14 -1.37
N CYS A 66 -4.26 -18.82 -2.05
CA CYS A 66 -4.33 -17.70 -2.98
C CYS A 66 -4.12 -16.36 -2.26
N VAL A 67 -4.75 -16.19 -1.09
CA VAL A 67 -4.57 -14.99 -0.25
C VAL A 67 -3.12 -14.86 0.20
N TRP A 68 -2.51 -15.93 0.72
CA TRP A 68 -1.10 -15.96 1.12
C TRP A 68 -0.17 -15.58 -0.04
N ASN A 69 -0.43 -16.08 -1.24
CA ASN A 69 0.34 -15.71 -2.42
C ASN A 69 0.26 -14.21 -2.73
N ASN A 70 -0.94 -13.61 -2.62
CA ASN A 70 -1.13 -12.18 -2.81
C ASN A 70 -0.47 -11.35 -1.70
N LEU A 71 -0.65 -11.71 -0.43
CA LEU A 71 0.01 -11.04 0.71
C LEU A 71 1.54 -11.11 0.59
N ASN A 72 2.09 -12.27 0.24
CA ASN A 72 3.52 -12.44 0.06
C ASN A 72 4.04 -11.66 -1.14
N ALA A 73 3.29 -11.57 -2.24
CA ALA A 73 3.64 -10.71 -3.37
C ALA A 73 3.71 -9.24 -2.95
N LEU A 74 2.70 -8.73 -2.24
CA LEU A 74 2.66 -7.37 -1.72
C LEU A 74 3.81 -7.08 -0.73
N LYS A 75 4.16 -8.06 0.12
CA LYS A 75 5.31 -7.98 1.02
C LYS A 75 6.63 -7.89 0.25
N ARG A 76 6.83 -8.74 -0.77
CA ARG A 76 8.05 -8.71 -1.60
C ARG A 76 8.20 -7.38 -2.35
N CYS A 77 7.10 -6.75 -2.73
CA CYS A 77 7.10 -5.42 -3.33
C CYS A 77 7.25 -4.27 -2.30
N GLY A 78 7.36 -4.58 -1.01
CA GLY A 78 7.47 -3.58 0.05
C GLY A 78 6.21 -2.75 0.28
N LEU A 79 5.04 -3.21 -0.19
CA LEU A 79 3.75 -2.50 -0.02
C LEU A 79 3.05 -2.86 1.29
N VAL A 80 3.25 -4.09 1.75
CA VAL A 80 2.74 -4.61 3.03
C VAL A 80 3.90 -4.97 3.93
N VAL A 81 3.79 -4.61 5.20
CA VAL A 81 4.74 -5.02 6.24
C VAL A 81 4.01 -5.82 7.32
N ASN A 82 4.66 -6.87 7.77
CA ASN A 82 4.25 -7.69 8.90
C ASN A 82 5.53 -8.10 9.63
N GLY A 83 5.64 -7.74 10.91
CA GLY A 83 6.77 -8.09 11.77
C GLY A 83 6.33 -9.04 12.88
N GLU A 84 7.30 -9.69 13.50
CA GLU A 84 7.05 -10.54 14.66
C GLU A 84 6.38 -9.70 15.77
N ASN A 85 5.17 -10.10 16.18
CA ASN A 85 4.30 -9.37 17.12
C ASN A 85 3.87 -7.96 16.70
N ARG A 86 3.84 -7.66 15.39
CA ARG A 86 3.30 -6.38 14.87
C ARG A 86 2.07 -6.61 13.99
N PRO A 87 1.09 -5.68 14.02
CA PRO A 87 -0.04 -5.74 13.11
C PRO A 87 0.41 -5.75 11.64
N VAL A 88 -0.37 -6.44 10.81
CA VAL A 88 -0.22 -6.34 9.36
C VAL A 88 -0.68 -4.96 8.94
N ARG A 89 0.15 -4.22 8.20
CA ARG A 89 -0.15 -2.86 7.77
C ARG A 89 0.50 -2.54 6.43
N LEU A 90 0.07 -1.43 5.83
CA LEU A 90 0.76 -0.84 4.70
C LEU A 90 2.13 -0.27 5.12
N SER A 91 3.10 -0.33 4.20
CA SER A 91 4.36 0.39 4.35
C SER A 91 4.15 1.89 4.24
N ASP A 92 5.12 2.67 4.74
CA ASP A 92 5.00 4.13 4.73
C ASP A 92 4.98 4.68 3.30
N VAL A 93 5.71 4.05 2.37
CA VAL A 93 5.67 4.37 0.94
C VAL A 93 4.28 4.13 0.37
N CYS A 94 3.68 2.96 0.64
CA CYS A 94 2.33 2.64 0.17
C CYS A 94 1.31 3.65 0.73
N ILE A 95 1.44 4.00 2.01
CA ILE A 95 0.59 5.02 2.64
C ILE A 95 0.72 6.37 1.93
N VAL A 96 1.94 6.85 1.64
CA VAL A 96 2.14 8.14 0.96
C VAL A 96 1.55 8.12 -0.45
N VAL A 97 1.76 7.03 -1.19
CA VAL A 97 1.28 6.88 -2.57
C VAL A 97 -0.25 6.91 -2.65
N PHE A 98 -0.93 6.26 -1.71
CA PHE A 98 -2.40 6.17 -1.73
C PHE A 98 -3.12 7.25 -0.87
N ARG A 99 -2.43 7.95 0.05
CA ARG A 99 -3.01 9.10 0.79
C ARG A 99 -3.17 10.37 -0.06
N GLY A 100 -2.54 10.44 -1.22
CA GLY A 100 -2.67 11.58 -2.14
C GLY A 100 -4.11 11.89 -2.60
N ASP A 101 -5.09 11.03 -2.28
CA ASP A 101 -6.50 11.17 -2.62
C ASP A 101 -7.38 11.94 -1.61
N SER A 102 -6.87 12.40 -0.47
CA SER A 102 -7.70 13.08 0.54
C SER A 102 -8.14 14.53 0.18
N ASN A 103 -8.04 14.94 -1.09
CA ASN A 103 -8.50 16.24 -1.60
C ASN A 103 -9.54 16.10 -2.72
N GLY A 104 -10.45 15.12 -2.59
CA GLY A 104 -11.70 15.07 -3.36
C GLY A 104 -12.79 15.85 -2.67
#